data_AF-A0A6B3EQJ4-F1
#
_entry.id   AF-A0A6B3EQJ4-F1
#
_cell.length_a   1.000
_cell.length_b   1.000
_cell.length_c   1.000
_cell.angle_alpha   90.00
_cell.angle_beta   90.00
_cell.angle_gamma   90.00
#
_symmetry.space_group_name_H-M   'P 1'
#
loop_
_entity.id
_entity.type
_entity.pdbx_description
1 polymer ?
#
loop_
_entity_poly.entity_id
_entity_poly.type
_entity_poly.pdbx_seq_one_letter_code
_entity_poly.pdbx_strand_id
1 'polypeptide(L)'
;GSIGAMSTATATSKFGVALRDPGAEDWLVRQYLERPWLTRLHTHTGSQGVALELMAESVRIVYGLAERINREAGRQQVDTIDIGGGLPVNFEGEEITPRFADYAK
;
A
#
# COMPACT_ATOMS: atom_id res chain seq x y z
N GLY A 1 -5.85 -9.83 14.12
CA GLY A 1 -7.29 -9.95 13.87
C GLY A 1 -7.56 -11.25 13.13
N SER A 2 -8.54 -12.02 13.58
CA SER A 2 -8.84 -13.38 13.08
C SER A 2 -9.84 -13.42 11.91
N ILE A 3 -9.92 -12.36 11.10
CA ILE A 3 -10.86 -12.30 9.98
C ILE A 3 -10.10 -12.14 8.67
N GLY A 4 -9.54 -13.25 8.18
CA GLY A 4 -8.97 -13.33 6.82
C GLY A 4 -10.02 -13.05 5.73
N ALA A 5 -11.31 -13.09 6.05
CA ALA A 5 -12.42 -12.83 5.12
C ALA A 5 -12.58 -11.35 4.71
N MET A 6 -11.91 -10.41 5.38
CA MET A 6 -11.95 -8.96 5.05
C MET A 6 -10.65 -8.45 4.40
N SER A 7 -9.72 -9.35 4.08
CA SER A 7 -8.51 -9.01 3.33
C SER A 7 -8.86 -8.82 1.85
N THR A 8 -8.73 -7.60 1.34
CA THR A 8 -8.76 -7.32 -0.11
C THR A 8 -7.40 -7.58 -0.76
N ALA A 9 -6.37 -7.91 0.02
CA ALA A 9 -5.04 -8.30 -0.42
C ALA A 9 -4.98 -9.82 -0.69
N THR A 10 -5.82 -10.31 -1.60
CA THR A 10 -5.73 -11.67 -2.16
C THR A 10 -4.89 -11.67 -3.43
N ALA A 11 -4.37 -12.84 -3.84
CA ALA A 11 -3.56 -12.98 -5.07
C ALA A 11 -4.32 -12.54 -6.34
N THR A 12 -5.65 -12.51 -6.29
CA THR A 12 -6.51 -11.90 -7.28
C THR A 12 -7.30 -10.78 -6.62
N SER A 13 -7.21 -9.57 -7.18
CA SER A 13 -8.02 -8.43 -6.78
C SER A 13 -8.60 -7.81 -8.04
N LYS A 14 -9.82 -7.27 -7.95
CA LYS A 14 -10.42 -6.48 -9.03
C LYS A 14 -9.82 -5.07 -9.15
N PHE A 15 -8.95 -4.68 -8.22
CA PHE A 15 -8.36 -3.35 -8.13
C PHE A 15 -6.85 -3.40 -8.22
N GLY A 16 -6.29 -2.31 -8.77
CA GLY A 16 -4.86 -2.07 -8.80
C GLY A 16 -4.11 -2.99 -9.79
N VAL A 17 -2.79 -3.01 -9.63
CA VAL A 17 -1.89 -3.84 -10.40
C VAL A 17 -1.34 -4.90 -9.46
N ALA A 18 -1.41 -6.17 -9.88
CA ALA A 18 -0.85 -7.28 -9.13
C ALA A 18 0.69 -7.23 -9.20
N LEU A 19 1.31 -6.50 -8.28
CA LEU A 19 2.76 -6.22 -8.32
C LEU A 19 3.63 -7.48 -8.29
N ARG A 20 3.11 -8.58 -7.74
CA ARG A 20 3.80 -9.89 -7.68
C ARG A 20 3.73 -10.67 -8.99
N ASP A 21 2.90 -10.26 -9.93
CA ASP A 21 2.84 -10.91 -11.24
C ASP A 21 4.13 -10.62 -12.02
N PRO A 22 4.69 -11.61 -12.73
CA PRO A 22 5.92 -11.42 -13.49
C PRO A 22 5.84 -10.22 -14.44
N GLY A 23 6.78 -9.28 -14.30
CA GLY A 23 6.88 -8.09 -15.16
C GLY A 23 5.97 -6.91 -14.79
N ALA A 24 5.09 -7.04 -13.79
CA ALA A 24 4.21 -5.95 -13.37
C ALA A 24 4.99 -4.73 -12.86
N GLU A 25 6.04 -4.97 -12.06
CA GLU A 25 6.89 -3.91 -11.53
C GLU A 25 7.64 -3.15 -12.63
N ASP A 26 8.29 -3.88 -13.55
CA ASP A 26 9.01 -3.28 -14.68
C ASP A 26 8.07 -2.49 -15.60
N TRP A 27 6.87 -3.02 -15.81
CA TRP A 27 5.84 -2.32 -16.58
C TRP A 27 5.44 -1.00 -15.90
N LEU A 28 5.20 -1.00 -14.58
CA LEU A 28 4.88 0.20 -13.82
C LEU A 28 6.00 1.24 -13.91
N VAL A 29 7.26 0.83 -13.71
CA VAL A 29 8.40 1.75 -13.82
C VAL A 29 8.45 2.40 -15.20
N ARG A 30 8.31 1.61 -16.28
CA ARG A 30 8.23 2.15 -17.64
C ARG A 30 7.08 3.18 -17.78
N GLN A 31 5.91 2.90 -17.23
CA GLN A 31 4.77 3.84 -17.30
C GLN A 31 5.10 5.19 -16.66
N TYR A 32 5.80 5.20 -15.52
CA TYR A 32 6.23 6.43 -14.86
C TYR A 32 7.30 7.18 -15.65
N LEU A 33 8.29 6.49 -16.21
CA LEU A 33 9.35 7.12 -17.01
C LEU A 33 8.77 7.80 -18.27
N GLU A 34 7.80 7.17 -18.92
CA GLU A 34 7.10 7.71 -20.08
C GLU A 34 6.12 8.85 -19.74
N ARG A 35 5.69 8.96 -18.47
CA ARG A 35 4.67 9.92 -18.01
C ARG A 35 5.16 10.70 -16.79
N PRO A 36 5.97 11.74 -16.98
CA PRO A 36 6.52 12.58 -15.90
C PRO A 36 5.48 13.18 -14.94
N TRP A 37 4.21 13.26 -15.33
CA TRP A 37 3.10 13.79 -14.55
C TRP A 37 2.50 12.78 -13.56
N LEU A 38 2.91 11.51 -13.61
CA LEU A 38 2.58 10.53 -12.57
C LEU A 38 3.51 10.73 -11.38
N THR A 39 2.95 11.16 -10.24
CA THR A 39 3.75 11.50 -9.04
C THR A 39 3.32 10.76 -7.76
N ARG A 40 2.33 9.86 -7.84
CA ARG A 40 1.73 9.25 -6.64
C ARG A 40 1.46 7.77 -6.81
N LEU A 41 1.83 6.99 -5.80
CA LEU A 41 1.41 5.60 -5.66
C LEU A 41 0.35 5.49 -4.56
N HIS A 42 -0.59 4.58 -4.75
CA HIS A 42 -1.63 4.27 -3.78
C HIS A 42 -1.62 2.78 -3.45
N THR A 43 -1.80 2.45 -2.18
CA THR A 43 -1.98 1.08 -1.70
C THR A 43 -3.15 1.00 -0.74
N HIS A 44 -3.84 -0.14 -0.75
CA HIS A 44 -4.89 -0.45 0.20
C HIS A 44 -4.85 -1.93 0.55
N THR A 45 -4.40 -2.24 1.77
CA THR A 45 -4.19 -3.61 2.24
C THR A 45 -5.49 -4.32 2.64
N GLY A 46 -6.49 -3.56 3.07
CA GLY A 46 -7.79 -4.09 3.47
C GLY A 46 -8.47 -3.24 4.54
N SER A 47 -9.48 -3.83 5.16
CA SER A 47 -10.33 -3.17 6.15
C SER A 47 -10.30 -3.89 7.49
N GLN A 48 -11.39 -3.82 8.25
CA GLN A 48 -11.48 -4.30 9.64
C GLN A 48 -10.81 -5.67 9.87
N GLY A 49 -10.00 -5.75 10.93
CA GLY A 49 -9.32 -6.98 11.33
C GLY A 49 -7.93 -7.21 10.71
N VAL A 50 -7.50 -6.39 9.73
CA VAL A 50 -6.12 -6.41 9.22
C VAL A 50 -5.15 -5.92 10.29
N ALA A 51 -4.07 -6.68 10.51
CA ALA A 51 -3.02 -6.32 11.46
C ALA A 51 -2.21 -5.11 10.97
N LEU A 52 -1.81 -4.22 11.88
CA LEU A 52 -1.03 -3.01 11.53
C LEU A 52 0.27 -3.36 10.82
N GLU A 53 0.89 -4.48 11.18
CA GLU A 53 2.11 -4.99 10.57
C GLU A 53 1.94 -5.32 9.09
N LEU A 54 0.77 -5.84 8.69
CA LEU A 54 0.46 -6.11 7.28
C LEU A 54 0.21 -4.82 6.49
N MET A 55 -0.37 -3.80 7.12
CA MET A 55 -0.49 -2.47 6.51
C MET A 55 0.90 -1.87 6.27
N ALA A 56 1.77 -1.88 7.30
CA ALA A 56 3.14 -1.40 7.19
C ALA A 56 3.96 -2.17 6.13
N GLU A 57 3.77 -3.50 6.03
CA GLU A 57 4.35 -4.33 4.97
C GLU A 57 3.99 -3.82 3.57
N SER A 58 2.70 -3.54 3.36
CA SER A 58 2.20 -3.06 2.07
C SER A 58 2.76 -1.68 1.73
N VAL A 59 2.88 -0.78 2.72
CA VAL A 59 3.52 0.53 2.55
C VAL A 59 4.98 0.37 2.15
N ARG A 60 5.72 -0.52 2.80
CA ARG A 60 7.14 -0.75 2.51
C ARG A 60 7.38 -1.29 1.10
N ILE A 61 6.52 -2.20 0.62
CA ILE A 61 6.58 -2.72 -0.75
C ILE A 61 6.41 -1.57 -1.76
N VAL A 62 5.38 -0.73 -1.56
CA VAL A 62 5.11 0.41 -2.45
C VAL A 62 6.17 1.50 -2.36
N TYR A 63 6.75 1.70 -1.17
CA TYR A 63 7.92 2.57 -1.00
C TYR A 63 9.13 2.09 -1.80
N GLY A 64 9.41 0.78 -1.81
CA GLY A 64 10.46 0.20 -2.64
C GLY A 64 10.26 0.48 -4.14
N LEU A 65 9.01 0.40 -4.61
CA LEU A 65 8.66 0.77 -5.98
C LEU A 65 8.86 2.28 -6.25
N ALA A 66 8.44 3.15 -5.32
CA ALA A 66 8.64 4.59 -5.43
C ALA A 66 10.13 4.94 -5.58
N GLU A 67 10.98 4.35 -4.75
CA GLU A 67 12.43 4.53 -4.79
C GLU A 67 13.04 4.04 -6.10
N ARG A 68 12.55 2.92 -6.63
CA ARG A 68 12.96 2.43 -7.95
C ARG A 68 12.59 3.41 -9.06
N ILE A 69 11.34 3.89 -9.08
CA ILE A 69 10.88 4.87 -10.07
C ILE A 69 11.74 6.13 -9.99
N ASN A 70 11.95 6.68 -8.80
CA ASN A 70 12.73 7.92 -8.60
C ASN A 70 14.18 7.77 -9.07
N ARG A 71 14.80 6.63 -8.75
CA ARG A 71 16.16 6.32 -9.20
C ARG A 71 16.25 6.24 -10.73
N GLU A 72 15.33 5.52 -11.37
CA GLU A 72 15.33 5.37 -12.83
C GLU A 72 14.93 6.66 -13.56
N ALA A 73 14.07 7.49 -12.94
CA ALA A 73 13.67 8.80 -13.46
C ALA A 73 14.75 9.89 -13.29
N GLY A 74 15.77 9.65 -12.47
CA GLY A 74 16.84 10.60 -12.16
C GLY A 74 16.38 11.83 -11.35
N ARG A 75 15.19 11.78 -10.74
CA ARG A 75 14.59 12.86 -9.93
C ARG A 75 13.56 12.29 -8.96
N GLN A 76 13.19 13.05 -7.94
CA GLN A 76 12.03 12.72 -7.11
C GLN A 76 10.75 12.95 -7.91
N GLN A 77 10.29 11.93 -8.63
CA GLN A 77 9.06 11.94 -9.43
C GLN A 77 7.87 11.50 -8.59
N VAL A 78 8.00 10.39 -7.86
CA VAL A 78 7.01 9.96 -6.86
C VAL A 78 7.27 10.75 -5.58
N ASP A 79 6.35 11.65 -5.26
CA ASP A 79 6.41 12.53 -4.09
C ASP A 79 5.43 12.13 -2.97
N THR A 80 4.48 11.24 -3.28
CA THR A 80 3.42 10.85 -2.37
C THR A 80 3.15 9.35 -2.44
N ILE A 81 3.03 8.73 -1.26
CA ILE A 81 2.45 7.39 -1.10
C ILE A 81 1.16 7.54 -0.30
N ASP A 82 0.03 7.27 -0.95
CA ASP A 82 -1.27 7.20 -0.32
C ASP A 82 -1.48 5.77 0.22
N ILE A 83 -1.59 5.63 1.53
CA ILE A 83 -1.70 4.32 2.21
C ILE A 83 -3.16 3.85 2.38
N GLY A 84 -4.11 4.58 1.80
CA GLY A 84 -5.53 4.30 1.90
C GLY A 84 -6.09 4.43 3.32
N GLY A 85 -7.31 3.93 3.50
CA GLY A 85 -7.93 3.78 4.81
C GLY A 85 -7.81 2.35 5.33
N GLY A 86 -8.67 2.00 6.28
CA GLY A 86 -8.81 0.62 6.77
C GLY A 86 -8.30 0.39 8.19
N LEU A 87 -7.81 1.42 8.88
CA LEU A 87 -7.46 1.38 10.30
C LEU A 87 -8.56 0.62 11.09
N PRO A 88 -8.24 -0.54 11.70
CA PRO A 88 -9.24 -1.30 12.41
C PRO A 88 -9.72 -0.57 13.65
N VAL A 89 -10.93 -0.90 14.08
CA VAL A 89 -11.50 -0.44 15.36
C VAL A 89 -11.66 -1.64 16.30
N ASN A 90 -11.58 -1.39 17.61
CA ASN A 90 -11.85 -2.41 18.62
C ASN A 90 -13.34 -2.73 18.66
N PHE A 91 -13.70 -3.98 18.36
CA PHE A 91 -15.07 -4.50 18.54
C PHE A 91 -15.23 -5.30 19.84
N GLU A 92 -14.14 -5.60 20.54
CA GLU A 92 -14.12 -6.46 21.73
C GLU A 92 -14.41 -5.70 23.03
N GLY A 93 -14.41 -4.36 23.00
CA GLY A 93 -14.75 -3.53 24.16
C GLY A 93 -14.60 -2.03 23.91
N GLU A 94 -14.63 -1.27 24.99
CA GLU A 94 -14.57 0.21 24.96
C GLU A 94 -13.14 0.76 24.84
N GLU A 95 -12.12 -0.09 24.95
CA GLU A 95 -10.73 0.36 24.82
C GLU A 95 -10.46 0.82 23.38
N ILE A 96 -9.91 2.03 23.24
CA ILE A 96 -9.52 2.60 21.95
C ILE A 96 -8.21 1.94 21.50
N THR A 97 -8.33 0.81 20.79
CA THR A 97 -7.23 0.07 20.18
C THR A 97 -7.57 -0.38 18.75
N PRO A 98 -6.62 -0.30 17.80
CA PRO A 98 -5.41 0.53 17.85
C PRO A 98 -5.73 2.03 17.91
N ARG A 99 -4.82 2.83 18.49
CA ARG A 99 -4.93 4.30 18.47
C ARG A 99 -4.35 4.85 17.16
N PHE A 100 -4.78 6.04 16.77
CA PHE A 100 -4.18 6.74 15.62
C PHE A 100 -2.65 6.90 15.74
N ALA A 101 -2.15 7.13 16.96
CA ALA A 101 -0.72 7.24 17.21
C ALA A 101 0.04 5.92 17.01
N ASP A 102 -0.61 4.76 17.12
CA ASP A 102 0.03 3.47 16.85
C ASP A 102 0.03 3.16 15.37
N TYR A 103 -0.99 3.63 14.65
CA TYR A 103 -1.06 3.53 13.19
C TYR A 103 -0.06 4.45 12.47
N ALA A 104 0.25 5.61 13.04
CA ALA A 104 1.13 6.62 12.41
C ALA A 104 2.63 6.42 12.70
N LYS A 105 3.03 5.40 13.47
CA LYS A 105 4.43 5.08 13.79
C LYS A 105 5.04 4.18 12.73
#